data_AF-A0A439CY07-F1
#
_entry.id   AF-A0A439CY07-F1
#
_cell.length_a   1.000
_cell.length_b   1.000
_cell.length_c   1.000
_cell.angle_alpha   90.00
_cell.angle_beta   90.00
_cell.angle_gamma   90.00
#
_symmetry.space_group_name_H-M   'P 1'
#
loop_
_entity.id
_entity.type
_entity.pdbx_description
1 polymer ?
#
loop_
_entity_poly.entity_id
_entity_poly.type
_entity_poly.pdbx_seq_one_letter_code
_entity_poly.pdbx_strand_id
1 'polypeptide(L)'
;MEVPTETFSIPIFHMKPVLDYSDRPGYGAFLVKSQIEPHIKYKLWWTEQEHMELRNLYEDIPEFHKDNRCGGFVTGYPLTHRSEQICTCAGPERPEVLYRVVHDEQPHEGLKARGHGLIEPTPLFFQLLVVKHLIWQCRIPSPFLSATNSRAKVGRLMKVLEKHGCTGIRVVKFRSGGPGWDHGKQRLFHVPSLVKRLKYPVKYYMKSEYILESHIPPESIIETTSMEDFDTQRVPKKRKREDGDAAKRRRYGYP
;
A
#
# COMPACT_ATOMS: atom_id res chain seq x y z
N MET A 1 14.92 19.09 6.58
CA MET A 1 14.57 19.41 5.18
C MET A 1 13.17 18.90 4.96
N GLU A 2 12.26 19.77 4.52
CA GLU A 2 10.86 19.40 4.28
C GLU A 2 10.77 18.63 2.96
N VAL A 3 10.07 17.49 2.96
CA VAL A 3 9.86 16.68 1.75
C VAL A 3 8.71 17.33 0.97
N PRO A 4 8.92 17.75 -0.29
CA PRO A 4 7.88 18.42 -1.07
C PRO A 4 6.77 17.44 -1.48
N THR A 5 5.56 17.97 -1.61
CA THR A 5 4.41 17.22 -2.14
C THR A 5 4.54 17.07 -3.64
N GLU A 6 4.72 15.86 -4.11
CA GLU A 6 4.54 15.50 -5.52
C GLU A 6 3.07 15.16 -5.79
N THR A 7 2.53 15.74 -6.86
CA THR A 7 1.19 15.44 -7.38
C THR A 7 1.31 14.97 -8.83
N PHE A 8 0.67 13.86 -9.16
CA PHE A 8 0.62 13.32 -10.52
C PHE A 8 -0.78 12.78 -10.82
N SER A 9 -1.10 12.70 -12.10
CA SER A 9 -2.39 12.19 -12.58
C SER A 9 -2.28 10.72 -12.94
N ILE A 10 -3.38 9.98 -12.75
CA ILE A 10 -3.52 8.58 -13.22
C ILE A 10 -4.93 8.33 -13.77
N PRO A 11 -5.09 7.38 -14.71
CA PRO A 11 -6.41 6.85 -15.02
C PRO A 11 -7.00 6.03 -13.86
N ILE A 12 -8.32 6.03 -13.75
CA ILE A 12 -9.07 5.23 -12.77
C ILE A 12 -9.91 4.18 -13.50
N PHE A 13 -9.64 2.93 -13.17
CA PHE A 13 -10.39 1.75 -13.59
C PHE A 13 -11.37 1.29 -12.49
N HIS A 14 -12.49 0.72 -12.91
CA HIS A 14 -13.41 0.05 -12.00
C HIS A 14 -12.78 -1.27 -11.56
N MET A 15 -12.34 -1.36 -10.30
CA MET A 15 -11.62 -2.54 -9.76
C MET A 15 -12.52 -3.75 -9.43
N LYS A 16 -13.56 -3.93 -10.23
CA LYS A 16 -14.47 -5.08 -10.29
C LYS A 16 -14.44 -5.57 -11.74
N PRO A 17 -13.98 -6.80 -12.00
CA PRO A 17 -13.84 -7.27 -13.36
C PRO A 17 -15.22 -7.41 -14.01
N VAL A 18 -15.33 -7.00 -15.27
CA VAL A 18 -16.46 -7.38 -16.13
C VAL A 18 -16.21 -8.80 -16.61
N LEU A 19 -17.15 -9.71 -16.33
CA LEU A 19 -17.01 -11.16 -16.54
C LEU A 19 -17.70 -11.65 -17.83
N ASP A 20 -18.57 -10.85 -18.45
CA ASP A 20 -19.35 -11.28 -19.61
C ASP A 20 -18.55 -11.14 -20.92
N TYR A 21 -18.51 -12.25 -21.66
CA TYR A 21 -17.83 -12.43 -22.94
C TYR A 21 -18.56 -11.75 -24.12
N SER A 22 -19.83 -11.41 -23.96
CA SER A 22 -20.72 -11.10 -25.09
C SER A 22 -20.91 -9.62 -25.37
N ASP A 23 -20.94 -8.77 -24.33
CA ASP A 23 -21.16 -7.34 -24.48
C ASP A 23 -19.95 -6.59 -23.98
N ARG A 24 -19.06 -6.19 -24.90
CA ARG A 24 -18.03 -5.19 -24.58
C ARG A 24 -18.77 -3.97 -24.05
N PRO A 25 -18.64 -3.61 -22.76
CA PRO A 25 -19.33 -2.43 -22.29
C PRO A 25 -18.73 -1.21 -23.00
N GLY A 26 -19.52 -0.16 -23.20
CA GLY A 26 -19.18 1.03 -24.00
C GLY A 26 -18.07 1.92 -23.41
N TYR A 27 -17.01 1.32 -22.86
CA TYR A 27 -15.82 1.97 -22.35
C TYR A 27 -14.70 1.94 -23.39
N GLY A 28 -13.95 3.03 -23.45
CA GLY A 28 -12.84 3.19 -24.38
C GLY A 28 -11.61 2.36 -24.05
N ALA A 29 -11.41 1.92 -22.79
CA ALA A 29 -10.22 1.17 -22.38
C ALA A 29 -10.47 0.21 -21.21
N PHE A 30 -9.63 -0.82 -21.11
CA PHE A 30 -9.69 -1.89 -20.11
C PHE A 30 -8.31 -2.42 -19.74
N LEU A 31 -8.08 -2.67 -18.45
CA LEU A 31 -6.98 -3.53 -18.00
C LEU A 31 -7.42 -4.99 -18.08
N VAL A 32 -6.87 -5.73 -19.04
CA VAL A 32 -7.22 -7.13 -19.35
C VAL A 32 -6.12 -8.04 -18.82
N LYS A 33 -6.49 -9.16 -18.19
CA LYS A 33 -5.51 -10.14 -17.71
C LYS A 33 -4.70 -10.70 -18.89
N SER A 34 -3.38 -10.74 -18.77
CA SER A 34 -2.46 -11.27 -19.77
C SER A 34 -1.57 -12.34 -19.15
N GLN A 35 -1.26 -13.39 -19.90
CA GLN A 35 -0.21 -14.36 -19.56
C GLN A 35 1.11 -14.11 -20.30
N ILE A 36 1.11 -13.16 -21.24
CA ILE A 36 2.27 -12.84 -22.08
C ILE A 36 3.31 -12.06 -21.26
N GLU A 37 2.84 -11.14 -20.43
CA GLU A 37 3.69 -10.26 -19.65
C GLU A 37 4.27 -10.98 -18.42
N PRO A 38 5.61 -11.01 -18.24
CA PRO A 38 6.26 -11.83 -17.23
C PRO A 38 5.98 -11.37 -15.79
N HIS A 39 5.82 -10.05 -15.58
CA HIS A 39 5.74 -9.47 -14.23
C HIS A 39 4.38 -8.81 -13.94
N ILE A 40 3.88 -7.99 -14.85
CA ILE A 40 2.54 -7.40 -14.76
C ILE A 40 1.60 -8.25 -15.59
N LYS A 41 0.85 -9.17 -14.96
CA LYS A 41 -0.08 -10.11 -15.65
C LYS A 41 -1.34 -9.44 -16.24
N TYR A 42 -1.20 -8.22 -16.75
CA TYR A 42 -2.24 -7.39 -17.31
C TYR A 42 -1.70 -6.62 -18.50
N LYS A 43 -2.52 -6.51 -19.56
CA LYS A 43 -2.28 -5.65 -20.71
C LYS A 43 -3.40 -4.62 -20.80
N LEU A 44 -3.11 -3.50 -21.45
CA LEU A 44 -4.11 -2.48 -21.72
C LEU A 44 -4.75 -2.76 -23.07
N TRP A 45 -6.08 -2.86 -23.06
CA TRP A 45 -6.90 -2.85 -24.26
C TRP A 45 -7.57 -1.49 -24.37
N TRP A 46 -7.61 -0.89 -25.55
CA TRP A 46 -8.26 0.39 -25.77
C TRP A 46 -8.76 0.52 -27.21
N THR A 47 -9.72 1.41 -27.40
CA THR A 47 -10.06 1.93 -28.73
C THR A 47 -8.99 2.91 -29.18
N GLU A 48 -8.95 3.19 -30.48
CA GLU A 48 -8.01 4.17 -31.04
C GLU A 48 -8.29 5.58 -30.53
N GLN A 49 -9.57 5.95 -30.41
CA GLN A 49 -9.97 7.22 -29.81
C GLN A 49 -9.48 7.34 -28.36
N GLU A 50 -9.73 6.34 -27.52
CA GLU A 50 -9.32 6.40 -26.13
C GLU A 50 -7.80 6.40 -25.98
N HIS A 51 -7.07 5.68 -26.85
CA HIS A 51 -5.61 5.75 -26.91
C HIS A 51 -5.11 7.17 -27.19
N MET A 52 -5.67 7.84 -28.21
CA MET A 52 -5.29 9.22 -28.53
C MET A 52 -5.58 10.17 -27.36
N GLU A 53 -6.74 10.04 -26.73
CA GLU A 53 -7.13 10.87 -25.58
C GLU A 53 -6.20 10.66 -24.38
N LEU A 54 -5.81 9.43 -24.08
CA LEU A 54 -4.86 9.14 -23.01
C LEU A 54 -3.43 9.60 -23.37
N ARG A 55 -3.02 9.50 -24.64
CA ARG A 55 -1.68 9.94 -25.08
C ARG A 55 -1.48 11.43 -24.92
N ASN A 56 -2.56 12.21 -24.99
CA ASN A 56 -2.51 13.65 -24.71
C ASN A 56 -2.33 13.97 -23.21
N LEU A 57 -2.56 12.99 -22.33
CA LEU A 57 -2.48 13.16 -20.87
C LEU A 57 -1.22 12.56 -20.25
N TYR A 58 -0.59 11.61 -20.94
CA TYR A 58 0.51 10.81 -20.42
C TYR A 58 1.59 10.62 -21.48
N GLU A 59 2.84 10.93 -21.14
CA GLU A 59 3.98 10.91 -22.07
C GLU A 59 4.37 9.47 -22.47
N ASP A 60 4.33 8.54 -21.51
CA ASP A 60 4.84 7.16 -21.68
C ASP A 60 3.77 6.13 -22.09
N ILE A 61 2.81 6.53 -22.92
CA ILE A 61 1.80 5.56 -23.41
C ILE A 61 2.37 4.71 -24.55
N PRO A 62 2.30 3.35 -24.44
CA PRO A 62 2.67 2.45 -25.53
C PRO A 62 1.96 2.77 -26.85
N GLU A 63 2.61 2.50 -27.98
CA GLU A 63 2.00 2.71 -29.28
C GLU A 63 0.70 1.90 -29.46
N PHE A 64 -0.21 2.45 -30.27
CA PHE A 64 -1.45 1.77 -30.59
C PHE A 64 -1.18 0.64 -31.60
N HIS A 65 -1.38 -0.61 -31.17
CA HIS A 65 -1.36 -1.76 -32.07
C HIS A 65 -2.77 -2.16 -32.48
N LYS A 66 -3.06 -2.17 -33.79
CA LYS A 66 -4.38 -2.54 -34.35
C LYS A 66 -4.79 -3.96 -33.96
N ASP A 67 -3.82 -4.86 -33.77
CA ASP A 67 -4.03 -6.25 -33.36
C ASP A 67 -4.51 -6.39 -31.90
N ASN A 68 -4.43 -5.33 -31.08
CA ASN A 68 -5.07 -5.32 -29.76
C ASN A 68 -6.60 -5.51 -29.86
N ARG A 69 -7.21 -5.24 -31.02
CA ARG A 69 -8.64 -5.49 -31.28
C ARG A 69 -8.99 -6.97 -31.48
N CYS A 70 -8.02 -7.80 -31.88
CA CYS A 70 -8.22 -9.12 -32.49
C CYS A 70 -8.30 -10.29 -31.49
N GLY A 71 -8.00 -10.06 -30.21
CA GLY A 71 -8.23 -11.06 -29.15
C GLY A 71 -9.63 -10.90 -28.56
N GLY A 72 -10.38 -11.99 -28.40
CA GLY A 72 -11.64 -11.99 -27.66
C GLY A 72 -11.50 -11.26 -26.31
N PHE A 73 -12.48 -10.44 -25.96
CA PHE A 73 -12.51 -9.77 -24.66
C PHE A 73 -12.90 -10.81 -23.60
N VAL A 74 -11.93 -11.24 -22.80
CA VAL A 74 -12.12 -12.36 -21.86
C VAL A 74 -12.59 -11.89 -20.48
N THR A 75 -11.94 -10.86 -19.92
CA THR A 75 -12.26 -10.27 -18.59
C THR A 75 -11.37 -9.04 -18.38
N GLY A 76 -11.90 -7.91 -17.90
CA GLY A 76 -11.09 -6.73 -17.63
C GLY A 76 -11.68 -5.73 -16.65
N TYR A 77 -10.84 -4.80 -16.20
CA TYR A 77 -11.24 -3.63 -15.41
C TYR A 77 -11.47 -2.44 -16.36
N PRO A 78 -12.71 -1.94 -16.54
CA PRO A 78 -12.99 -0.84 -17.45
C PRO A 78 -12.45 0.48 -16.93
N LEU A 79 -11.96 1.32 -17.82
CA LEU A 79 -11.60 2.71 -17.53
C LEU A 79 -12.87 3.52 -17.22
N THR A 80 -12.85 4.26 -16.12
CA THR A 80 -13.99 5.07 -15.64
C THR A 80 -13.67 6.55 -15.56
N HIS A 81 -12.39 6.90 -15.40
CA HIS A 81 -11.94 8.28 -15.36
C HIS A 81 -10.54 8.38 -15.96
N ARG A 82 -10.29 9.39 -16.77
CA ARG A 82 -9.03 9.52 -17.52
C ARG A 82 -7.89 10.11 -16.71
N SER A 83 -8.19 10.94 -15.70
CA SER A 83 -7.18 11.66 -14.94
C SER A 83 -7.69 12.00 -13.54
N GLU A 84 -7.25 11.26 -12.54
CA GLU A 84 -7.41 11.57 -11.11
C GLU A 84 -6.05 11.99 -10.55
N GLN A 85 -6.04 13.09 -9.79
CA GLN A 85 -4.83 13.55 -9.12
C GLN A 85 -4.55 12.76 -7.85
N ILE A 86 -3.34 12.24 -7.76
CA ILE A 86 -2.80 11.55 -6.61
C ILE A 86 -1.66 12.37 -6.03
N CYS A 87 -1.66 12.53 -4.71
CA CYS A 87 -0.63 13.24 -3.99
C CYS A 87 0.18 12.29 -3.11
N THR A 88 1.48 12.51 -3.05
CA THR A 88 2.36 11.88 -2.08
C THR A 88 2.11 12.45 -0.67
N CYS A 89 2.46 11.68 0.35
CA CYS A 89 2.42 12.08 1.74
C CYS A 89 3.69 12.88 2.06
N ALA A 90 3.54 14.18 2.23
CA ALA A 90 4.65 15.14 2.30
C ALA A 90 4.33 16.28 3.27
N GLY A 91 5.29 17.18 3.48
CA GLY A 91 5.13 18.32 4.39
C GLY A 91 4.81 17.91 5.84
N PRO A 92 4.07 18.76 6.59
CA PRO A 92 3.78 18.55 8.01
C PRO A 92 2.93 17.31 8.32
N GLU A 93 2.18 16.80 7.34
CA GLU A 93 1.34 15.61 7.51
C GLU A 93 2.16 14.31 7.37
N ARG A 94 3.40 14.38 6.88
CA ARG A 94 4.26 13.21 6.73
C ARG A 94 4.71 12.71 8.12
N PRO A 95 4.46 11.43 8.47
CA PRO A 95 4.90 10.90 9.75
C PRO A 95 6.43 10.87 9.80
N GLU A 96 7.06 11.49 10.80
CA GLU A 96 8.53 11.52 10.91
C GLU A 96 9.14 10.11 10.99
N VAL A 97 8.44 9.20 11.68
CA VAL A 97 8.89 7.82 11.91
C VAL A 97 7.81 6.83 11.49
N LEU A 98 8.24 5.77 10.83
CA LEU A 98 7.42 4.63 10.44
C LEU A 98 8.04 3.33 10.95
N TYR A 99 7.19 2.32 11.04
CA TYR A 99 7.52 0.96 11.44
C TYR A 99 7.13 0.01 10.33
N ARG A 100 7.99 -0.96 10.05
CA ARG A 100 7.72 -2.07 9.14
C ARG A 100 8.04 -3.38 9.84
N VAL A 101 7.12 -4.35 9.75
CA VAL A 101 7.38 -5.72 10.21
C VAL A 101 7.93 -6.51 9.04
N VAL A 102 9.07 -7.15 9.23
CA VAL A 102 9.73 -8.01 8.23
C VAL A 102 10.00 -9.39 8.84
N HIS A 103 10.25 -10.38 7.99
CA HIS A 103 10.54 -11.78 8.37
C HIS A 103 11.48 -12.41 7.33
N ASP A 104 12.08 -13.57 7.64
CA ASP A 104 13.15 -14.17 6.84
C ASP A 104 12.76 -14.51 5.40
N GLU A 105 11.50 -14.88 5.18
CA GLU A 105 10.99 -15.26 3.85
C GLU A 105 10.78 -14.03 2.92
N GLN A 106 10.96 -12.80 3.41
CA GLN A 106 10.83 -11.62 2.57
C GLN A 106 12.08 -11.41 1.71
N PRO A 107 11.92 -11.12 0.41
CA PRO A 107 13.06 -10.78 -0.43
C PRO A 107 13.72 -9.50 0.07
N HIS A 108 15.03 -9.38 -0.20
CA HIS A 108 15.83 -8.20 0.16
C HIS A 108 15.70 -7.82 1.63
N GLU A 109 15.61 -8.83 2.50
CA GLU A 109 15.51 -8.63 3.96
C GLU A 109 14.28 -7.80 4.40
N GLY A 110 13.29 -7.67 3.50
CA GLY A 110 12.11 -6.84 3.68
C GLY A 110 12.36 -5.33 3.52
N LEU A 111 13.55 -4.89 3.10
CA LEU A 111 13.89 -3.46 2.94
C LEU A 111 13.64 -2.93 1.52
N LYS A 112 13.48 -3.83 0.54
CA LYS A 112 13.10 -3.49 -0.84
C LYS A 112 11.81 -4.19 -1.23
N ALA A 113 11.00 -3.54 -2.05
CA ALA A 113 9.75 -4.11 -2.53
C ALA A 113 10.00 -5.41 -3.32
N ARG A 114 9.05 -6.34 -3.34
CA ARG A 114 9.19 -7.62 -4.04
C ARG A 114 9.40 -7.45 -5.56
N GLY A 115 8.82 -6.40 -6.13
CA GLY A 115 9.00 -6.01 -7.53
C GLY A 115 10.13 -5.00 -7.77
N HIS A 116 11.00 -4.76 -6.79
CA HIS A 116 12.09 -3.80 -6.93
C HIS A 116 13.01 -4.18 -8.11
N GLY A 117 13.24 -3.22 -9.02
CA GLY A 117 14.01 -3.43 -10.25
C GLY A 117 13.32 -4.30 -11.32
N LEU A 118 12.10 -4.79 -11.05
CA LEU A 118 11.32 -5.63 -11.97
C LEU A 118 10.06 -4.93 -12.46
N ILE A 119 9.47 -4.07 -11.63
CA ILE A 119 8.21 -3.39 -11.90
C ILE A 119 8.37 -1.93 -11.49
N GLU A 120 8.12 -1.03 -12.42
CA GLU A 120 8.04 0.40 -12.18
C GLU A 120 6.57 0.86 -12.24
N PRO A 121 6.08 1.62 -11.25
CA PRO A 121 4.73 2.15 -11.29
C PRO A 121 4.60 3.23 -12.38
N THR A 122 3.93 2.91 -13.48
CA THR A 122 3.51 3.93 -14.46
C THR A 122 2.11 4.43 -14.13
N PRO A 123 1.71 5.64 -14.58
CA PRO A 123 0.37 6.16 -14.37
C PRO A 123 -0.73 5.14 -14.74
N LEU A 124 -0.57 4.46 -15.88
CA LEU A 124 -1.53 3.48 -16.41
C LEU A 124 -1.78 2.29 -15.47
N PHE A 125 -0.72 1.79 -14.80
CA PHE A 125 -0.81 0.61 -13.95
C PHE A 125 -0.80 0.92 -12.45
N PHE A 126 -0.63 2.19 -12.06
CA PHE A 126 -0.49 2.59 -10.66
C PHE A 126 -1.65 2.10 -9.78
N GLN A 127 -2.90 2.40 -10.15
CA GLN A 127 -4.07 1.97 -9.37
C GLN A 127 -4.12 0.44 -9.22
N LEU A 128 -3.87 -0.29 -10.30
CA LEU A 128 -3.85 -1.75 -10.29
C LEU A 128 -2.81 -2.27 -9.31
N LEU A 129 -1.58 -1.77 -9.40
CA LEU A 129 -0.46 -2.20 -8.55
C LEU A 129 -0.74 -1.90 -7.08
N VAL A 130 -1.28 -0.71 -6.75
CA VAL A 130 -1.69 -0.36 -5.38
C VAL A 130 -2.76 -1.31 -4.86
N VAL A 131 -3.83 -1.52 -5.62
CA VAL A 131 -4.94 -2.39 -5.19
C VAL A 131 -4.49 -3.83 -5.01
N LYS A 132 -3.64 -4.34 -5.90
CA LYS A 132 -3.05 -5.68 -5.77
C LYS A 132 -2.14 -5.79 -4.55
N HIS A 133 -1.32 -4.77 -4.27
CA HIS A 133 -0.47 -4.70 -3.07
C HIS A 133 -1.30 -4.78 -1.78
N LEU A 134 -2.43 -4.09 -1.73
CA LEU A 134 -3.31 -4.07 -0.56
C LEU A 134 -4.07 -5.39 -0.31
N ILE A 135 -4.04 -6.30 -1.28
CA ILE A 135 -4.56 -7.66 -1.16
C ILE A 135 -3.38 -8.57 -0.80
N TRP A 136 -3.21 -8.85 0.49
CA TRP A 136 -2.10 -9.66 1.02
C TRP A 136 -1.87 -10.99 0.26
N GLN A 137 -2.95 -11.65 -0.16
CA GLN A 137 -2.89 -12.94 -0.87
C GLN A 137 -2.44 -12.81 -2.34
N CYS A 138 -2.27 -11.58 -2.84
CA CYS A 138 -1.85 -11.37 -4.21
C CYS A 138 -0.40 -11.81 -4.40
N ARG A 139 -0.16 -12.62 -5.45
CA ARG A 139 1.17 -13.13 -5.78
C ARG A 139 1.92 -12.27 -6.81
N ILE A 140 1.30 -11.22 -7.34
CA ILE A 140 1.95 -10.29 -8.26
C ILE A 140 3.04 -9.56 -7.48
N PRO A 141 4.29 -9.51 -7.97
CA PRO A 141 5.34 -8.71 -7.34
C PRO A 141 4.86 -7.26 -7.21
N SER A 142 5.00 -6.68 -6.03
CA SER A 142 4.58 -5.30 -5.78
C SER A 142 5.80 -4.38 -5.79
N PRO A 143 5.73 -3.20 -6.43
CA PRO A 143 6.76 -2.16 -6.32
C PRO A 143 6.67 -1.38 -5.00
N PHE A 144 5.71 -1.73 -4.13
CA PHE A 144 5.47 -1.06 -2.86
C PHE A 144 5.90 -1.89 -1.65
N LEU A 145 6.31 -1.19 -0.60
CA LEU A 145 6.48 -1.66 0.76
C LEU A 145 5.34 -1.15 1.63
N SER A 146 4.93 -1.96 2.59
CA SER A 146 3.94 -1.59 3.61
C SER A 146 4.63 -1.10 4.88
N ALA A 147 4.14 -0.01 5.46
CA ALA A 147 4.61 0.55 6.72
C ALA A 147 3.45 1.13 7.52
N THR A 148 3.69 1.38 8.82
CA THR A 148 2.69 1.96 9.71
C THR A 148 3.33 2.89 10.73
N ASN A 149 2.62 3.94 11.16
CA ASN A 149 3.00 4.75 12.30
C ASN A 149 2.41 4.23 13.63
N SER A 150 1.68 3.10 13.61
CA SER A 150 0.98 2.58 14.79
C SER A 150 1.72 1.42 15.43
N ARG A 151 2.34 1.65 16.59
CA ARG A 151 2.98 0.60 17.40
C ARG A 151 2.01 -0.53 17.79
N ALA A 152 0.73 -0.19 18.04
CA ALA A 152 -0.31 -1.17 18.32
C ALA A 152 -0.60 -2.09 17.12
N LYS A 153 -0.52 -1.55 15.89
CA LYS A 153 -0.68 -2.34 14.67
C LYS A 153 0.51 -3.26 14.44
N VAL A 154 1.73 -2.79 14.70
CA VAL A 154 2.97 -3.60 14.62
C VAL A 154 2.82 -4.88 15.44
N GLY A 155 2.47 -4.76 16.73
CA GLY A 155 2.30 -5.94 17.59
C GLY A 155 1.19 -6.90 17.13
N ARG A 156 0.14 -6.42 16.46
CA ARG A 156 -0.87 -7.30 15.84
C ARG A 156 -0.33 -8.02 14.61
N LEU A 157 0.43 -7.32 13.76
CA LEU A 157 1.02 -7.89 12.55
C LEU A 157 2.04 -8.98 12.88
N MET A 158 2.88 -8.77 13.88
CA MET A 158 3.85 -9.76 14.34
C MET A 158 3.17 -11.07 14.77
N LYS A 159 2.13 -10.99 15.61
CA LYS A 159 1.34 -12.16 16.02
C LYS A 159 0.65 -12.86 14.85
N VAL A 160 0.20 -12.11 13.85
CA VAL A 160 -0.38 -12.69 12.64
C VAL A 160 0.70 -13.47 11.89
N LEU A 161 1.89 -12.90 11.68
CA LEU A 161 3.00 -13.57 10.99
C LEU A 161 3.50 -14.81 11.74
N GLU A 162 3.66 -14.71 13.06
CA GLU A 162 4.02 -15.84 13.93
C GLU A 162 3.02 -16.98 13.79
N LYS A 163 1.71 -16.68 13.83
CA LYS A 163 0.65 -17.68 13.60
C LYS A 163 0.69 -18.32 12.21
N HIS A 164 1.22 -17.62 11.21
CA HIS A 164 1.42 -18.16 9.86
C HIS A 164 2.71 -18.97 9.73
N GLY A 165 3.50 -19.13 10.81
CA GLY A 165 4.74 -19.89 10.82
C GLY A 165 5.96 -19.14 10.31
N CYS A 166 5.88 -17.82 10.12
CA CYS A 166 7.03 -17.02 9.69
C CYS A 166 8.09 -16.94 10.80
N THR A 167 9.36 -17.08 10.44
CA THR A 167 10.51 -16.96 11.35
C THR A 167 11.25 -15.63 11.19
N GLY A 168 12.14 -15.30 12.14
CA GLY A 168 12.98 -14.10 12.07
C GLY A 168 12.17 -12.79 12.04
N ILE A 169 11.02 -12.78 12.70
CA ILE A 169 10.14 -11.61 12.72
C ILE A 169 10.84 -10.47 13.46
N ARG A 170 11.04 -9.36 12.76
CA ARG A 170 11.70 -8.17 13.29
C ARG A 170 10.98 -6.90 12.86
N VAL A 171 11.08 -5.86 13.68
CA VAL A 171 10.48 -4.55 13.44
C VAL A 171 11.57 -3.58 13.06
N VAL A 172 11.47 -3.03 11.85
CA VAL A 172 12.35 -1.95 11.36
C VAL A 172 11.66 -0.63 11.65
N LYS A 173 12.30 0.21 12.47
CA LYS A 173 11.91 1.60 12.74
C LYS A 173 12.80 2.52 11.91
N PHE A 174 12.21 3.39 11.12
CA PHE A 174 12.96 4.24 10.19
C PHE A 174 12.37 5.66 10.10
N ARG A 175 13.22 6.64 9.79
CA ARG A 175 12.81 7.99 9.44
C ARG A 175 12.18 7.98 8.05
N SER A 176 11.03 8.61 7.89
CA SER A 176 10.39 8.68 6.58
C SER A 176 11.02 9.73 5.65
N GLY A 177 12.02 10.48 6.08
CA GLY A 177 12.73 11.45 5.24
C GLY A 177 14.11 11.75 5.80
N GLY A 178 14.83 12.66 5.15
CA GLY A 178 16.19 13.05 5.53
C GLY A 178 17.26 12.38 4.66
N PRO A 179 18.50 12.25 5.16
CA PRO A 179 19.61 11.70 4.38
C PRO A 179 19.32 10.30 3.82
N GLY A 180 19.81 10.01 2.62
CA GLY A 180 19.67 8.73 1.92
C GLY A 180 18.37 8.59 1.11
N TRP A 181 17.40 9.49 1.27
CA TRP A 181 16.16 9.45 0.51
C TRP A 181 16.30 10.07 -0.88
N ASP A 182 15.91 9.32 -1.91
CA ASP A 182 15.61 9.81 -3.26
C ASP A 182 14.09 9.97 -3.39
N HIS A 183 13.58 11.17 -3.07
CA HIS A 183 12.15 11.43 -3.06
C HIS A 183 11.48 11.40 -4.44
N GLY A 184 12.25 11.38 -5.54
CA GLY A 184 11.71 11.15 -6.88
C GLY A 184 11.40 9.67 -7.16
N LYS A 185 12.05 8.75 -6.45
CA LYS A 185 11.85 7.29 -6.59
C LYS A 185 11.16 6.64 -5.39
N GLN A 186 11.33 7.22 -4.20
CA GLN A 186 10.86 6.69 -2.92
C GLN A 186 9.69 7.52 -2.42
N ARG A 187 8.59 7.42 -3.15
CA ARG A 187 7.34 8.12 -2.86
C ARG A 187 6.56 7.39 -1.78
N LEU A 188 6.03 8.15 -0.83
CA LEU A 188 5.23 7.62 0.28
C LEU A 188 3.79 8.03 0.09
N PHE A 189 2.84 7.14 0.38
CA PHE A 189 1.42 7.44 0.30
C PHE A 189 0.71 7.00 1.57
N HIS A 190 -0.19 7.85 2.07
CA HIS A 190 -1.11 7.49 3.14
C HIS A 190 -2.28 6.68 2.56
N VAL A 191 -2.36 5.39 2.90
CA VAL A 191 -3.28 4.46 2.24
C VAL A 191 -4.75 4.88 2.34
N PRO A 192 -5.29 5.30 3.50
CA PRO A 192 -6.68 5.75 3.58
C PRO A 192 -7.03 6.90 2.62
N SER A 193 -6.14 7.89 2.51
CA SER A 193 -6.31 9.01 1.58
C SER A 193 -6.22 8.55 0.13
N LEU A 194 -5.24 7.68 -0.15
CA LEU A 194 -5.00 7.14 -1.48
C LEU A 194 -6.18 6.31 -1.99
N VAL A 195 -6.62 5.29 -1.24
CA VAL A 195 -7.69 4.38 -1.72
C VAL A 195 -9.03 5.09 -1.90
N LYS A 196 -9.29 6.17 -1.14
CA LYS A 196 -10.47 7.02 -1.34
C LYS A 196 -10.46 7.68 -2.73
N ARG A 197 -9.30 8.19 -3.17
CA ARG A 197 -9.09 8.74 -4.52
C ARG A 197 -9.21 7.66 -5.59
N LEU A 198 -8.64 6.48 -5.32
CA LEU A 198 -8.71 5.31 -6.22
C LEU A 198 -10.09 4.62 -6.27
N LYS A 199 -11.12 5.18 -5.61
CA LYS A 199 -12.47 4.59 -5.50
C LYS A 199 -12.46 3.14 -4.96
N TYR A 200 -11.47 2.81 -4.12
CA TYR A 200 -11.32 1.48 -3.52
C TYR A 200 -11.74 1.51 -2.04
N PRO A 201 -12.47 0.50 -1.53
CA PRO A 201 -13.03 0.53 -0.18
C PRO A 201 -11.94 0.55 0.90
N VAL A 202 -12.04 1.50 1.83
CA VAL A 202 -11.18 1.56 3.02
C VAL A 202 -11.56 0.45 3.98
N LYS A 203 -10.61 -0.42 4.33
CA LYS A 203 -10.80 -1.44 5.36
C LYS A 203 -10.20 -0.98 6.69
N TYR A 204 -10.72 -1.51 7.80
CA TYR A 204 -10.29 -1.10 9.15
C TYR A 204 -8.77 -1.22 9.35
N TYR A 205 -8.15 -2.27 8.82
CA TYR A 205 -6.70 -2.50 8.96
C TYR A 205 -5.84 -1.49 8.17
N MET A 206 -6.42 -0.69 7.26
CA MET A 206 -5.70 0.29 6.44
C MET A 206 -5.55 1.65 7.12
N LYS A 207 -6.27 1.94 8.22
CA LYS A 207 -6.37 3.28 8.83
C LYS A 207 -5.05 3.94 9.23
N SER A 208 -4.01 3.15 9.48
CA SER A 208 -2.66 3.63 9.85
C SER A 208 -1.60 3.05 8.91
N GLU A 209 -1.99 2.66 7.71
CA GLU A 209 -1.10 2.09 6.70
C GLU A 209 -0.55 3.18 5.79
N TYR A 210 0.72 3.06 5.49
CA TYR A 210 1.43 3.81 4.47
C TYR A 210 2.04 2.81 3.49
N ILE A 211 2.08 3.18 2.22
CA ILE A 211 2.84 2.44 1.22
C ILE A 211 3.98 3.29 0.71
N LEU A 212 5.13 2.66 0.52
CA LEU A 212 6.38 3.27 0.07
C LEU A 212 6.80 2.62 -1.23
N GLU A 213 7.10 3.40 -2.25
CA GLU A 213 7.71 2.90 -3.48
C GLU A 213 9.17 2.54 -3.31
N SER A 214 9.59 1.51 -4.05
CA SER A 214 10.98 1.07 -4.17
C SER A 214 11.56 0.45 -2.88
N HIS A 215 12.19 1.23 -2.01
CA HIS A 215 12.94 0.71 -0.86
C HIS A 215 13.10 1.71 0.28
N ILE A 216 13.46 1.20 1.46
CA ILE A 216 13.86 1.98 2.64
C ILE A 216 15.38 2.21 2.57
N PRO A 217 15.89 3.45 2.58
CA PRO A 217 17.33 3.71 2.66
C PRO A 217 17.93 3.19 3.97
N PRO A 218 19.09 2.50 3.95
CA PRO A 218 19.75 2.05 5.19
C PRO A 218 20.02 3.18 6.19
N GLU A 219 20.39 4.36 5.71
CA GLU A 219 20.70 5.55 6.52
C GLU A 219 19.48 6.09 7.27
N SER A 220 18.28 5.74 6.81
CA SER A 220 17.03 6.12 7.46
C SER A 220 16.66 5.22 8.63
N ILE A 221 17.28 4.04 8.74
CA ILE A 221 16.97 3.06 9.78
C ILE A 221 17.47 3.59 11.13
N ILE A 222 16.55 3.68 12.08
CA ILE A 222 16.83 4.11 13.45
C ILE A 222 17.18 2.88 14.31
N GLU A 223 16.39 1.82 14.16
CA GLU A 223 16.47 0.63 15.00
C GLU A 223 15.86 -0.56 14.25
N THR A 224 16.43 -1.75 14.47
CA THR A 224 15.78 -3.03 14.15
C THR A 224 15.67 -3.83 15.43
N THR A 225 14.43 -4.18 15.79
CA THR A 225 14.13 -4.87 17.06
C THR A 225 13.58 -6.25 16.76
N SER A 226 14.04 -7.28 17.50
CA SER A 226 13.48 -8.62 17.45
C SER A 226 12.03 -8.64 17.94
N MET A 227 11.32 -9.75 17.71
CA MET A 227 9.96 -9.89 18.21
C MET A 227 9.90 -9.92 19.74
N GLU A 228 10.85 -10.59 20.36
CA GLU A 228 11.00 -10.76 21.80
C GLU A 228 11.23 -9.41 22.49
N ASP A 229 12.11 -8.58 21.93
CA ASP A 229 12.48 -7.28 22.50
C ASP A 229 11.39 -6.21 22.26
N PHE A 230 10.56 -6.36 21.22
CA PHE A 230 9.50 -5.40 20.93
C PHE A 230 8.36 -5.47 21.96
N ASP A 231 8.07 -6.67 22.48
CA ASP A 231 7.03 -6.91 23.47
C ASP A 231 7.46 -6.50 24.88
N THR A 232 8.75 -6.59 25.23
CA THR A 232 9.29 -6.17 26.54
C THR A 232 9.34 -4.65 26.72
N GLN A 233 9.40 -3.89 25.63
CA GLN A 233 9.29 -2.42 25.64
C GLN A 233 7.87 -1.90 25.97
N ARG A 234 6.87 -2.77 26.18
CA ARG A 234 5.59 -2.36 26.78
C ARG A 234 5.80 -2.05 28.26
N VAL A 235 5.85 -0.75 28.58
CA VAL A 235 5.85 -0.20 29.96
C VAL A 235 4.98 -1.05 30.88
N PRO A 236 5.47 -1.46 32.07
CA PRO A 236 4.70 -2.29 32.99
C PRO A 236 3.35 -1.62 33.26
N LYS A 237 2.26 -2.38 33.09
CA LYS A 237 0.94 -1.97 33.58
C LYS A 237 1.15 -1.52 35.02
N LYS A 238 0.98 -0.22 35.33
CA LYS A 238 0.78 0.23 36.71
C LYS A 238 -0.29 -0.69 37.28
N ARG A 239 0.10 -1.60 38.19
CA ARG A 239 -0.85 -2.38 39.00
C ARG A 239 -1.82 -1.34 39.56
N LYS A 240 -3.13 -1.53 39.30
CA LYS A 240 -4.16 -0.83 40.06
C LYS A 240 -3.78 -0.99 41.52
N ARG A 241 -3.50 0.12 42.22
CA ARG A 241 -3.49 0.07 43.67
C ARG A 241 -4.90 -0.36 44.08
N GLU A 242 -4.93 -1.44 44.84
CA GLU A 242 -6.02 -1.80 45.72
C GLU A 242 -6.17 -0.65 46.71
N ASP A 243 -7.03 0.31 46.38
CA ASP A 243 -7.74 1.08 47.40
C ASP A 243 -9.12 0.39 47.45
N GLY A 244 -9.38 -0.54 48.36
CA GLY A 244 -9.15 -0.42 49.79
C GLY A 244 -10.51 -0.18 50.43
N ASP A 245 -11.03 -1.23 51.07
CA ASP A 245 -12.30 -1.32 51.81
C ASP A 245 -12.51 -0.22 52.87
N ALA A 246 -12.77 1.02 52.45
CA ALA A 246 -13.00 2.15 53.38
C ALA A 246 -14.32 2.89 53.16
N ALA A 247 -15.27 2.36 52.38
CA ALA A 247 -16.54 3.03 52.08
C ALA A 247 -17.82 2.31 52.59
N LYS A 248 -17.71 1.23 53.38
CA LYS A 248 -18.88 0.42 53.81
C LYS A 248 -19.07 0.22 55.32
N ARG A 249 -18.47 1.06 56.18
CA ARG A 249 -18.67 0.99 57.65
C ARG A 249 -19.21 2.27 58.31
N ARG A 250 -20.00 3.08 57.58
CA ARG A 250 -20.78 4.20 58.17
C ARG A 250 -22.21 4.27 57.64
N ARG A 251 -22.91 3.13 57.70
CA ARG A 251 -24.38 3.08 57.71
C ARG A 251 -24.74 1.92 58.62
N TYR A 252 -25.04 2.23 59.87
CA TYR A 252 -25.85 1.49 60.87
C TYR A 252 -25.36 1.92 62.26
N GLY A 253 -26.17 2.70 62.95
CA GLY A 253 -25.92 3.20 64.30
C GLY A 253 -26.76 4.43 64.62
N TYR A 254 -28.08 4.25 64.69
CA TYR A 254 -28.98 5.12 65.47
C TYR A 254 -28.63 4.96 66.97
N PRO A 255 -28.77 6.02 67.75
CA PRO A 255 -29.95 6.12 68.61
C PRO A 255 -30.86 7.30 68.25
#